data_AF-A0A1G1NHH9-F1
#
_entry.id   AF-A0A1G1NHH9-F1
#
_cell.length_a   1.000
_cell.length_b   1.000
_cell.length_c   1.000
_cell.angle_alpha   90.00
_cell.angle_beta   90.00
_cell.angle_gamma   90.00
#
_symmetry.space_group_name_H-M   'P 1'
#
loop_
_entity.id
_entity.type
_entity.pdbx_description
1 polymer ?
#
loop_
_entity_poly.entity_id
_entity_poly.type
_entity_poly.pdbx_seq_one_letter_code
_entity_poly.pdbx_strand_id
1 'polypeptide(L)'
;MIAGLNDNDNVYRMYKKFGFVDMGRIPLYVRANRSFIPFLSVIGNFAIKLFYTPSDICRHIRGRNEDLLFEEIARFDDSFNKLWEAASAPFGLIVRRDSAYLNWRFADQPYWDYKIFKASLKGSGDPAGYIVLREGGSRGLRTGVITDIFASGNDPDIMTSLVDFAVSHFSKRDDIALIRCDMLNKDAGRALRECGFVGIPSGTRFMFTNIKGGLDAVFFADRGNWFLDYADSDLDLSGQRIT
;
A
#
# COMPACT_ATOMS: atom_id res chain seq x y z
N MET A 1 -22.43 4.89 1.21
CA MET A 1 -21.51 4.81 2.34
C MET A 1 -20.36 5.79 2.08
N ILE A 2 -19.83 6.42 3.13
CA ILE A 2 -18.60 7.23 3.06
C ILE A 2 -17.60 6.63 4.04
N ALA A 3 -16.37 6.45 3.59
CA ALA A 3 -15.22 6.04 4.38
C ALA A 3 -14.19 7.17 4.37
N GLY A 4 -13.45 7.31 5.47
CA GLY A 4 -12.40 8.31 5.59
C GLY A 4 -11.25 7.81 6.44
N LEU A 5 -10.04 8.08 5.98
CA LEU A 5 -8.81 7.92 6.74
C LEU A 5 -8.39 9.28 7.32
N ASN A 6 -7.89 9.31 8.56
CA ASN A 6 -7.38 10.54 9.18
C ASN A 6 -6.32 10.22 10.24
N ASP A 7 -5.35 11.12 10.42
CA ASP A 7 -4.33 11.03 11.47
C ASP A 7 -4.47 12.12 12.55
N ASN A 8 -5.49 12.98 12.43
CA ASN A 8 -5.69 14.16 13.26
C ASN A 8 -6.83 14.00 14.28
N ASP A 9 -6.56 14.26 15.56
CA ASP A 9 -7.53 14.12 16.65
C ASP A 9 -8.74 15.05 16.54
N ASN A 10 -8.61 16.21 15.90
CA ASN A 10 -9.74 17.12 15.67
C ASN A 10 -10.69 16.56 14.60
N VAL A 11 -10.14 16.00 13.51
CA VAL A 11 -10.92 15.33 12.46
C VAL A 11 -11.63 14.10 13.05
N TYR A 12 -10.92 13.32 13.87
CA TYR A 12 -11.50 12.20 14.59
C TYR A 12 -12.72 12.60 15.46
N ARG A 13 -12.57 13.64 16.29
CA ARG A 13 -13.68 14.15 17.12
C ARG A 13 -14.87 14.63 16.27
N MET A 14 -14.59 15.26 15.14
CA MET A 14 -15.62 15.69 14.19
C MET A 14 -16.38 14.50 13.61
N TYR A 15 -15.70 13.46 13.13
CA TYR A 15 -16.33 12.24 12.63
C TYR A 15 -17.19 11.55 13.70
N LYS A 16 -16.70 11.46 14.94
CA LYS A 16 -17.51 10.94 16.06
C LYS A 16 -18.78 11.77 16.30
N LYS A 17 -18.69 13.10 16.22
CA LYS A 17 -19.86 14.00 16.36
C LYS A 17 -20.90 13.80 15.25
N PHE A 18 -20.46 13.46 14.04
CA PHE A 18 -21.35 13.14 12.90
C PHE A 18 -21.82 11.68 12.85
N GLY A 19 -21.57 10.90 13.90
CA GLY A 19 -22.05 9.52 14.01
C GLY A 19 -21.29 8.50 13.17
N PHE A 20 -20.07 8.82 12.74
CA PHE A 20 -19.22 7.82 12.07
C PHE A 20 -18.83 6.71 13.04
N VAL A 21 -18.78 5.49 12.51
CA VAL A 21 -18.28 4.30 13.19
C VAL A 21 -16.76 4.31 13.11
N ASP A 22 -16.12 4.08 14.26
CA ASP A 22 -14.67 3.97 14.39
C ASP A 22 -14.24 2.53 14.11
N MET A 23 -13.43 2.34 13.07
CA MET A 23 -12.91 1.02 12.66
C MET A 23 -11.50 0.78 13.19
N GLY A 24 -10.99 1.67 14.03
CA GLY A 24 -9.64 1.65 14.57
C GLY A 24 -8.61 2.14 13.55
N ARG A 25 -7.35 1.75 13.75
CA ARG A 25 -6.23 2.16 12.89
C ARG A 25 -5.98 1.16 11.77
N ILE A 26 -5.66 1.64 10.57
CA ILE A 26 -5.18 0.75 9.49
C ILE A 26 -3.76 0.27 9.80
N PRO A 27 -3.35 -0.95 9.43
CA PRO A 27 -1.98 -1.39 9.62
C PRO A 27 -0.98 -0.57 8.79
N LEU A 28 0.17 -0.27 9.39
CA LEU A 28 1.34 0.25 8.69
C LEU A 28 2.41 -0.84 8.65
N TYR A 29 2.81 -1.24 7.45
CA TYR A 29 3.88 -2.21 7.22
C TYR A 29 5.17 -1.48 6.89
N VAL A 30 6.25 -1.85 7.57
CA VAL A 30 7.57 -1.25 7.36
C VAL A 30 8.65 -2.31 7.18
N ARG A 31 9.58 -2.04 6.25
CA ARG A 31 10.78 -2.86 6.02
C ARG A 31 12.00 -1.94 5.96
N ALA A 32 13.05 -2.27 6.72
CA ALA A 32 14.33 -1.58 6.57
C ALA A 32 14.93 -1.90 5.20
N ASN A 33 15.49 -0.90 4.52
CA ASN A 33 16.17 -1.14 3.25
C ASN A 33 17.56 -1.75 3.51
N ARG A 34 17.97 -2.72 2.68
CA ARG A 34 19.19 -3.50 2.93
C ARG A 34 20.45 -2.63 2.96
N SER A 35 20.52 -1.63 2.08
CA SER A 35 21.63 -0.68 2.00
C SER A 35 21.79 0.20 3.25
N PHE A 36 20.74 0.34 4.08
CA PHE A 36 20.76 1.16 5.28
C PHE A 36 21.12 0.37 6.56
N ILE A 37 21.11 -0.96 6.51
CA ILE A 37 21.45 -1.85 7.64
C ILE A 37 22.84 -1.55 8.23
N PRO A 38 23.90 -1.26 7.46
CA PRO A 38 25.23 -0.98 8.03
C PRO A 38 25.26 0.30 8.90
N PHE A 39 24.31 1.22 8.72
CA PHE A 39 24.26 2.48 9.45
C PHE A 39 23.38 2.41 10.72
N LEU A 40 22.52 1.39 10.82
CA LEU A 40 21.68 1.12 12.00
C LEU A 40 22.48 0.76 13.26
N SER A 41 23.73 0.31 13.11
CA SER A 41 24.65 0.06 14.23
C SER A 41 25.30 1.34 14.77
N VAL A 42 25.27 2.44 14.00
CA VAL A 42 25.94 3.71 14.31
C VAL A 42 24.96 4.78 14.81
N ILE A 43 23.70 4.77 14.35
CA ILE A 43 22.68 5.66 14.91
C ILE A 43 22.19 5.12 16.25
N GLY A 44 22.65 5.71 17.34
CA GLY A 44 22.26 5.42 18.73
C GLY A 44 20.79 5.71 19.09
N ASN A 45 19.83 5.61 18.16
CA ASN A 45 18.41 5.72 18.47
C ASN A 45 17.77 4.35 18.64
N PHE A 46 17.55 4.00 19.90
CA PHE A 46 16.94 2.79 20.45
C PHE A 46 15.63 2.29 19.78
N ALA A 47 14.92 3.14 19.03
CA ALA A 47 13.58 2.83 18.52
C ALA A 47 13.56 1.81 17.35
N ILE A 48 14.62 1.71 16.54
CA ILE A 48 14.61 0.79 15.39
C ILE A 48 14.97 -0.65 15.81
N LYS A 49 15.81 -0.80 16.86
CA LYS A 49 16.09 -2.12 17.48
C LYS A 49 14.87 -2.76 18.14
N LEU A 50 13.83 -1.97 18.46
CA LEU A 50 12.66 -2.46 19.20
C LEU A 50 11.65 -3.23 18.34
N PHE A 51 11.72 -3.12 17.00
CA PHE A 51 10.72 -3.68 16.07
C PHE A 51 11.30 -4.66 15.04
N TYR A 52 12.62 -4.87 15.01
CA TYR A 52 13.26 -5.75 14.04
C TYR A 52 14.15 -6.75 14.74
N THR A 53 13.88 -8.04 14.55
CA THR A 53 14.87 -9.09 14.81
C THR A 53 15.83 -9.20 13.62
N PRO A 54 17.10 -9.61 13.80
CA PRO A 54 18.02 -9.83 12.68
C PRO A 54 17.46 -10.80 11.61
N SER A 55 16.58 -11.72 12.00
CA SER A 55 15.90 -12.64 11.08
C SER A 55 14.83 -11.98 10.21
N ASP A 56 14.23 -10.87 10.61
CA ASP A 56 13.27 -10.12 9.77
C ASP A 56 14.01 -9.31 8.70
N ILE A 57 15.21 -8.83 9.03
CA ILE A 57 16.11 -8.12 8.13
C ILE A 57 16.71 -9.08 7.07
N CYS A 58 16.98 -10.31 7.46
CA CYS A 58 17.60 -11.33 6.62
C CYS A 58 16.63 -12.36 6.02
N ARG A 59 15.31 -12.22 6.20
CA ARG A 59 14.35 -13.18 5.62
C ARG A 59 14.47 -13.09 4.10
N HIS A 60 15.10 -14.12 3.55
CA HIS A 60 15.39 -14.26 2.13
C HIS A 60 14.06 -14.36 1.38
N ILE A 61 13.95 -13.44 0.44
CA ILE A 61 12.95 -13.21 -0.58
C ILE A 61 12.46 -14.54 -1.18
N ARG A 62 11.15 -14.80 -1.09
CA ARG A 62 10.50 -15.85 -1.89
C ARG A 62 10.81 -15.54 -3.36
N GLY A 63 11.26 -16.54 -4.12
CA GLY A 63 11.61 -16.34 -5.53
C GLY A 63 10.45 -15.72 -6.28
N ARG A 64 10.72 -14.61 -6.98
CA ARG A 64 9.77 -13.93 -7.87
C ARG A 64 9.16 -14.97 -8.81
N ASN A 65 7.86 -14.91 -9.05
CA ASN A 65 7.27 -15.70 -10.12
C ASN A 65 7.94 -15.28 -11.45
N GLU A 66 8.77 -16.16 -12.00
CA GLU A 66 9.57 -15.86 -13.19
C GLU A 66 8.71 -15.59 -14.42
N ASP A 67 7.44 -15.98 -14.40
CA ASP A 67 6.48 -15.77 -15.46
C ASP A 67 5.78 -14.41 -15.40
N LEU A 68 6.04 -13.60 -14.36
CA LEU A 68 5.58 -12.21 -14.31
C LEU A 68 6.62 -11.26 -14.88
N LEU A 69 6.22 -10.54 -15.93
CA LEU A 69 6.95 -9.42 -16.50
C LEU A 69 6.47 -8.12 -15.85
N PHE A 70 7.42 -7.23 -15.56
CA PHE A 70 7.13 -5.93 -14.96
C PHE A 70 7.61 -4.83 -15.89
N GLU A 71 6.70 -3.90 -16.19
CA GLU A 71 6.92 -2.80 -17.11
C GLU A 71 6.59 -1.48 -16.40
N GLU A 72 7.52 -0.52 -16.43
CA GLU A 72 7.21 0.86 -16.04
C GLU A 72 6.31 1.47 -17.11
N ILE A 73 5.16 1.97 -16.70
CA ILE A 73 4.19 2.61 -17.60
C ILE A 73 3.96 4.05 -17.16
N ALA A 74 3.70 4.92 -18.11
CA ALA A 74 3.37 6.33 -17.82
C ALA A 74 1.89 6.50 -17.45
N ARG A 75 1.01 5.65 -17.99
CA ARG A 75 -0.44 5.72 -17.86
C ARG A 75 -1.06 4.33 -17.87
N PHE A 76 -2.22 4.21 -17.24
CA PHE A 76 -3.05 3.02 -17.25
C PHE A 76 -3.91 3.01 -18.53
N ASP A 77 -3.79 1.98 -19.36
CA ASP A 77 -4.62 1.80 -20.56
C ASP A 77 -5.93 1.04 -20.25
N ASP A 78 -6.77 0.81 -21.26
CA ASP A 78 -8.07 0.15 -21.09
C ASP A 78 -8.00 -1.29 -20.57
N SER A 79 -6.83 -1.95 -20.63
CA SER A 79 -6.67 -3.30 -20.08
C SER A 79 -6.86 -3.34 -18.56
N PHE A 80 -6.65 -2.20 -17.88
CA PHE A 80 -6.90 -2.05 -16.45
C PHE A 80 -8.38 -2.05 -16.09
N ASN A 81 -9.27 -1.71 -17.03
CA ASN A 81 -10.72 -1.84 -16.81
C ASN A 81 -11.10 -3.33 -16.66
N LYS A 82 -10.50 -4.20 -17.49
CA LYS A 82 -10.70 -5.65 -17.40
C LYS A 82 -10.13 -6.21 -16.10
N LEU A 83 -8.93 -5.78 -15.70
CA LEU A 83 -8.34 -6.15 -14.41
C LEU A 83 -9.26 -5.75 -13.26
N TRP A 84 -9.78 -4.52 -13.28
CA TRP A 84 -10.72 -4.04 -12.28
C TRP A 84 -11.99 -4.90 -12.23
N GLU A 85 -12.63 -5.17 -13.37
CA GLU A 85 -13.84 -5.99 -13.42
C GLU A 85 -13.62 -7.42 -12.92
N ALA A 86 -12.49 -8.04 -13.29
CA ALA A 86 -12.16 -9.40 -12.87
C ALA A 86 -11.76 -9.49 -11.39
N ALA A 87 -10.98 -8.52 -10.91
CA ALA A 87 -10.38 -8.57 -9.59
C ALA A 87 -11.22 -7.92 -8.49
N SER A 88 -12.18 -7.05 -8.81
CA SER A 88 -12.99 -6.36 -7.79
C SER A 88 -14.05 -7.25 -7.15
N ALA A 89 -14.59 -8.23 -7.88
CA ALA A 89 -15.73 -9.04 -7.43
C ALA A 89 -15.48 -9.81 -6.11
N PRO A 90 -14.29 -10.36 -5.83
CA PRO A 90 -14.01 -11.01 -4.55
C PRO A 90 -13.86 -10.05 -3.36
N PHE A 91 -13.61 -8.75 -3.60
CA PHE A 91 -13.42 -7.78 -2.52
C PHE A 91 -14.78 -7.25 -2.05
N GLY A 92 -15.05 -7.37 -0.76
CA GLY A 92 -16.31 -6.89 -0.18
C GLY A 92 -16.47 -5.38 -0.31
N LEU A 93 -15.42 -4.61 0.00
CA LEU A 93 -15.41 -3.15 0.04
C LEU A 93 -14.06 -2.61 -0.44
N ILE A 94 -14.04 -2.04 -1.64
CA ILE A 94 -12.83 -1.51 -2.30
C ILE A 94 -13.19 -0.27 -3.13
N VAL A 95 -12.27 0.69 -3.22
CA VAL A 95 -12.40 1.86 -4.10
C VAL A 95 -12.12 1.45 -5.55
N ARG A 96 -12.88 2.03 -6.49
CA ARG A 96 -12.72 1.82 -7.93
C ARG A 96 -11.26 2.01 -8.36
N ARG A 97 -10.70 1.04 -9.09
CA ARG A 97 -9.31 1.04 -9.61
C ARG A 97 -9.28 0.75 -11.10
N ASP A 98 -10.13 1.41 -11.87
CA ASP A 98 -10.12 1.33 -13.33
C ASP A 98 -9.15 2.35 -13.95
N SER A 99 -8.90 2.26 -15.25
CA SER A 99 -7.92 3.10 -15.94
C SER A 99 -8.17 4.60 -15.74
N ALA A 100 -9.42 5.05 -15.80
CA ALA A 100 -9.79 6.45 -15.64
C ALA A 100 -9.48 6.95 -14.23
N TYR A 101 -9.89 6.20 -13.19
CA TYR A 101 -9.59 6.57 -11.80
C TYR A 101 -8.10 6.57 -11.52
N LEU A 102 -7.38 5.53 -11.95
CA LEU A 102 -5.95 5.38 -11.66
C LEU A 102 -5.11 6.44 -12.36
N ASN A 103 -5.45 6.80 -13.60
CA ASN A 103 -4.79 7.91 -14.30
C ASN A 103 -5.03 9.25 -13.58
N TRP A 104 -6.26 9.56 -13.20
CA TRP A 104 -6.55 10.75 -12.40
C TRP A 104 -5.74 10.78 -11.09
N ARG A 105 -5.67 9.63 -10.39
CA ARG A 105 -5.06 9.53 -9.06
C ARG A 105 -3.53 9.61 -9.09
N PHE A 106 -2.89 9.08 -10.13
CA PHE A 106 -1.43 8.91 -10.17
C PHE A 106 -0.75 9.58 -11.37
N ALA A 107 -1.29 9.44 -12.58
CA ALA A 107 -0.65 9.96 -13.78
C ALA A 107 -0.89 11.46 -13.99
N ASP A 108 -2.08 11.95 -13.63
CA ASP A 108 -2.49 13.35 -13.79
C ASP A 108 -2.25 14.18 -12.51
N GLN A 109 -1.67 13.55 -11.48
CA GLN A 109 -1.40 14.14 -10.17
C GLN A 109 -0.08 14.94 -10.22
N PRO A 110 -0.09 16.29 -10.13
CA PRO A 110 1.11 17.09 -10.38
C PRO A 110 2.09 17.18 -9.19
N TYR A 111 1.73 16.68 -8.01
CA TYR A 111 2.47 16.92 -6.75
C TYR A 111 3.43 15.79 -6.39
N TRP A 112 3.35 14.62 -7.00
CA TRP A 112 4.21 13.48 -6.68
C TRP A 112 4.65 12.80 -7.98
N ASP A 113 5.93 12.43 -8.02
CA ASP A 113 6.48 11.61 -9.10
C ASP A 113 6.20 10.14 -8.78
N TYR A 114 5.00 9.69 -9.14
CA TYR A 114 4.63 8.29 -8.98
C TYR A 114 5.27 7.44 -10.09
N LYS A 115 5.85 6.32 -9.68
CA LYS A 115 6.34 5.27 -10.56
C LYS A 115 5.33 4.14 -10.61
N ILE A 116 4.75 3.94 -11.79
CA ILE A 116 3.68 2.96 -12.00
C ILE A 116 4.29 1.74 -12.70
N PHE A 117 4.08 0.57 -12.12
CA PHE A 117 4.55 -0.68 -12.70
C PHE A 117 3.38 -1.62 -12.94
N LYS A 118 3.23 -2.02 -14.20
CA LYS A 118 2.31 -3.07 -14.63
C LYS A 118 3.00 -4.42 -14.47
N ALA A 119 2.29 -5.40 -13.90
CA ALA A 119 2.69 -6.80 -13.92
C ALA A 119 1.77 -7.58 -14.87
N SER A 120 2.34 -8.36 -15.78
CA SER A 120 1.62 -9.20 -16.74
C SER A 120 2.24 -10.59 -16.81
N LEU A 121 1.42 -11.61 -17.01
CA LEU A 121 1.94 -12.95 -17.30
C LEU A 121 2.62 -12.94 -18.67
N LYS A 122 3.74 -13.66 -18.80
CA LYS A 122 4.43 -13.83 -20.08
C LYS A 122 3.44 -14.29 -21.16
N GLY A 123 3.36 -13.51 -22.23
CA GLY A 123 2.53 -13.84 -23.39
C GLY A 123 1.05 -13.44 -23.30
N SER A 124 0.50 -13.02 -22.15
CA SER A 124 -0.91 -12.59 -22.08
C SER A 124 -1.12 -11.13 -22.50
N GLY A 125 -0.11 -10.26 -22.35
CA GLY A 125 -0.17 -8.81 -22.64
C GLY A 125 -1.07 -8.02 -21.66
N ASP A 126 -2.18 -8.63 -21.24
CA ASP A 126 -3.10 -8.14 -20.23
C ASP A 126 -2.46 -8.11 -18.82
N PRO A 127 -2.78 -7.10 -18.00
CA PRO A 127 -2.23 -6.94 -16.67
C PRO A 127 -2.84 -7.96 -15.70
N ALA A 128 -1.95 -8.63 -14.97
CA ALA A 128 -2.28 -9.52 -13.86
C ALA A 128 -2.34 -8.75 -12.52
N GLY A 129 -1.69 -7.58 -12.48
CA GLY A 129 -1.71 -6.65 -11.34
C GLY A 129 -0.86 -5.41 -11.62
N TYR A 130 -0.79 -4.51 -10.65
CA TYR A 130 0.09 -3.35 -10.68
C TYR A 130 0.52 -2.93 -9.29
N ILE A 131 1.56 -2.10 -9.26
CA ILE A 131 2.04 -1.45 -8.05
C ILE A 131 2.46 -0.01 -8.36
N VAL A 132 2.08 0.91 -7.48
CA VAL A 132 2.43 2.33 -7.58
C VAL A 132 3.38 2.69 -6.45
N LEU A 133 4.54 3.21 -6.83
CA LEU A 133 5.63 3.55 -5.93
C LEU A 133 5.88 5.05 -5.97
N ARG A 134 6.38 5.59 -4.87
CA ARG A 134 7.01 6.92 -4.85
C ARG A 134 8.08 6.99 -3.78
N GLU A 135 8.87 8.05 -3.83
CA GLU A 135 9.73 8.45 -2.74
C GLU A 135 9.02 9.46 -1.82
N GLY A 136 9.42 9.49 -0.55
CA GLY A 136 8.94 10.46 0.41
C GLY A 136 9.83 10.51 1.65
N GLY A 137 9.43 11.32 2.61
CA GLY A 137 10.08 11.46 3.91
C GLY A 137 9.23 10.93 5.05
N SER A 138 9.89 10.27 6.00
CA SER A 138 9.29 9.88 7.27
C SER A 138 10.31 10.08 8.39
N ARG A 139 9.98 10.92 9.38
CA ARG A 139 10.85 11.21 10.54
C ARG A 139 12.29 11.60 10.16
N GLY A 140 12.43 12.37 9.08
CA GLY A 140 13.74 12.82 8.55
C GLY A 140 14.51 11.79 7.73
N LEU A 141 13.93 10.61 7.45
CA LEU A 141 14.55 9.57 6.61
C LEU A 141 13.89 9.51 5.24
N ARG A 142 14.68 9.36 4.17
CA ARG A 142 14.15 9.03 2.84
C ARG A 142 13.55 7.64 2.86
N THR A 143 12.34 7.55 2.34
CA THR A 143 11.46 6.41 2.48
C THR A 143 10.88 6.05 1.11
N GLY A 144 10.97 4.77 0.73
CA GLY A 144 10.18 4.22 -0.36
C GLY A 144 8.75 3.98 0.11
N VAL A 145 7.77 4.40 -0.68
CA VAL A 145 6.35 4.25 -0.35
C VAL A 145 5.69 3.39 -1.41
N ILE A 146 5.13 2.25 -0.99
CA ILE A 146 4.16 1.50 -1.79
C ILE A 146 2.81 2.19 -1.55
N THR A 147 2.36 2.95 -2.54
CA THR A 147 1.20 3.84 -2.41
C THR A 147 -0.11 3.10 -2.68
N ASP A 148 -0.12 2.28 -3.72
CA ASP A 148 -1.23 1.41 -4.11
C ASP A 148 -0.63 0.11 -4.69
N ILE A 149 -1.32 -0.99 -4.47
CA ILE A 149 -0.94 -2.32 -4.96
C ILE A 149 -2.22 -3.09 -5.21
N PHE A 150 -2.38 -3.65 -6.39
CA PHE A 150 -3.60 -4.36 -6.73
C PHE A 150 -3.29 -5.50 -7.68
N ALA A 151 -3.92 -6.65 -7.47
CA ALA A 151 -3.70 -7.85 -8.28
C ALA A 151 -5.02 -8.58 -8.49
N SER A 152 -5.06 -9.39 -9.55
CA SER A 152 -6.14 -10.35 -9.75
C SER A 152 -6.21 -11.29 -8.54
N GLY A 153 -7.38 -11.34 -7.91
CA GLY A 153 -7.60 -12.09 -6.66
C GLY A 153 -7.48 -13.61 -6.76
N ASN A 154 -7.22 -14.15 -7.96
CA ASN A 154 -7.14 -15.59 -8.22
C ASN A 154 -5.75 -16.19 -7.96
N ASP A 155 -4.70 -15.37 -7.80
CA ASP A 155 -3.34 -15.85 -7.58
C ASP A 155 -2.58 -15.02 -6.53
N PRO A 156 -2.45 -15.53 -5.28
CA PRO A 156 -1.69 -14.88 -4.22
C PRO A 156 -0.21 -14.61 -4.57
N ASP A 157 0.39 -15.39 -5.46
CA ASP A 157 1.80 -15.24 -5.81
C ASP A 157 2.04 -13.98 -6.67
N ILE A 158 1.01 -13.45 -7.35
CA ILE A 158 1.08 -12.14 -8.03
C ILE A 158 1.29 -11.04 -7.00
N MET A 159 0.47 -11.01 -5.94
CA MET A 159 0.56 -10.01 -4.88
C MET A 159 1.93 -10.05 -4.20
N THR A 160 2.42 -11.23 -3.84
CA THR A 160 3.76 -11.40 -3.26
C THR A 160 4.86 -10.96 -4.24
N SER A 161 4.74 -11.26 -5.54
CA SER A 161 5.70 -10.82 -6.55
C SER A 161 5.71 -9.29 -6.77
N LEU A 162 4.55 -8.64 -6.67
CA LEU A 162 4.44 -7.16 -6.73
C LEU A 162 5.17 -6.51 -5.54
N VAL A 163 4.96 -7.04 -4.33
CA VAL A 163 5.67 -6.54 -3.13
C VAL A 163 7.17 -6.79 -3.24
N ASP A 164 7.59 -7.98 -3.66
CA ASP A 164 9.01 -8.30 -3.87
C ASP A 164 9.66 -7.38 -4.90
N PHE A 165 8.94 -7.08 -5.98
CA PHE A 165 9.40 -6.12 -6.97
C PHE A 165 9.64 -4.73 -6.36
N ALA A 166 8.74 -4.22 -5.51
CA ALA A 166 8.95 -2.94 -4.83
C ALA A 166 10.19 -2.97 -3.92
N VAL A 167 10.38 -4.07 -3.17
CA VAL A 167 11.58 -4.26 -2.34
C VAL A 167 12.83 -4.21 -3.20
N SER A 168 12.84 -4.95 -4.32
CA SER A 168 13.96 -4.98 -5.27
C SER A 168 14.19 -3.63 -5.95
N HIS A 169 13.12 -2.87 -6.25
CA HIS A 169 13.19 -1.54 -6.84
C HIS A 169 13.91 -0.56 -5.89
N PHE A 170 13.47 -0.48 -4.63
CA PHE A 170 14.08 0.42 -3.64
C PHE A 170 15.42 -0.07 -3.11
N SER A 171 15.71 -1.38 -3.13
CA SER A 171 17.01 -1.92 -2.69
C SER A 171 18.18 -1.50 -3.58
N LYS A 172 17.92 -0.98 -4.78
CA LYS A 172 18.95 -0.40 -5.68
C LYS A 172 19.37 1.01 -5.27
N ARG A 173 18.75 1.58 -4.23
CA ARG A 173 18.93 2.97 -3.79
C ARG A 173 19.46 3.01 -2.37
N ASP A 174 20.71 3.44 -2.22
CA ASP A 174 21.40 3.47 -0.93
C ASP A 174 20.92 4.60 0.00
N ASP A 175 20.27 5.60 -0.57
CA ASP A 175 19.71 6.76 0.12
C ASP A 175 18.34 6.50 0.74
N ILE A 176 17.65 5.42 0.34
CA ILE A 176 16.36 5.03 0.93
C ILE A 176 16.60 4.18 2.18
N ALA A 177 16.16 4.66 3.34
CA ALA A 177 16.38 3.99 4.61
C ALA A 177 15.34 2.90 4.92
N LEU A 178 14.08 3.14 4.53
CA LEU A 178 12.96 2.26 4.82
C LEU A 178 11.95 2.24 3.68
N ILE A 179 11.18 1.16 3.60
CA ILE A 179 10.05 0.99 2.71
C ILE A 179 8.80 0.87 3.57
N ARG A 180 7.74 1.60 3.23
CA ARG A 180 6.46 1.58 3.95
C ARG A 180 5.27 1.27 3.05
N CYS A 181 4.23 0.71 3.64
CA CYS A 181 2.92 0.51 3.01
C CYS A 181 1.82 0.57 4.09
N ASP A 182 0.90 1.52 3.97
CA ASP A 182 -0.33 1.53 4.78
C ASP A 182 -1.36 0.67 4.06
N MET A 183 -1.77 -0.45 4.67
CA MET A 183 -2.57 -1.46 3.99
C MET A 183 -3.51 -2.19 4.96
N LEU A 184 -4.80 -2.11 4.71
CA LEU A 184 -5.84 -2.92 5.31
C LEU A 184 -6.40 -3.88 4.26
N ASN A 185 -5.75 -5.03 4.13
CA ASN A 185 -6.27 -6.19 3.43
C ASN A 185 -5.51 -7.44 3.93
N LYS A 186 -6.20 -8.58 4.07
CA LYS A 186 -5.60 -9.80 4.64
C LYS A 186 -4.51 -10.38 3.74
N ASP A 187 -4.74 -10.39 2.42
CA ASP A 187 -3.85 -11.03 1.44
C ASP A 187 -2.66 -10.15 1.11
N ALA A 188 -2.88 -8.85 0.85
CA ALA A 188 -1.80 -7.88 0.70
C ALA A 188 -0.95 -7.80 1.97
N GLY A 189 -1.58 -7.82 3.15
CA GLY A 189 -0.86 -7.86 4.44
C GLY A 189 -0.04 -9.14 4.63
N ARG A 190 -0.50 -10.29 4.11
CA ARG A 190 0.27 -11.54 4.12
C ARG A 190 1.48 -11.44 3.20
N ALA A 191 1.29 -10.99 1.96
CA ALA A 191 2.37 -10.77 0.99
C ALA A 191 3.45 -9.83 1.55
N LEU A 192 3.06 -8.72 2.19
CA LEU A 192 3.98 -7.82 2.87
C LEU A 192 4.83 -8.54 3.93
N ARG A 193 4.22 -9.36 4.79
CA ARG A 193 4.96 -10.14 5.81
C ARG A 193 5.88 -11.20 5.21
N GLU A 194 5.45 -11.88 4.14
CA GLU A 194 6.26 -12.84 3.40
C GLU A 194 7.51 -12.17 2.81
N CYS A 195 7.35 -10.96 2.29
CA CYS A 195 8.44 -10.10 1.84
C CYS A 195 9.14 -9.34 2.98
N GLY A 196 9.04 -9.82 4.23
CA GLY A 196 9.78 -9.34 5.41
C GLY A 196 9.44 -7.93 5.90
N PHE A 197 8.24 -7.42 5.58
CA PHE A 197 7.72 -6.25 6.28
C PHE A 197 7.19 -6.65 7.66
N VAL A 198 7.33 -5.75 8.62
CA VAL A 198 6.77 -5.88 9.97
C VAL A 198 5.60 -4.90 10.09
N GLY A 199 4.48 -5.37 10.62
CA GLY A 199 3.34 -4.52 10.94
C GLY A 199 3.59 -3.74 12.23
N ILE A 200 3.44 -2.42 12.19
CA ILE A 200 3.53 -1.52 13.33
C ILE A 200 2.24 -0.71 13.49
N PRO A 201 1.96 -0.14 14.69
CA PRO A 201 0.82 0.74 14.87
C PRO A 201 0.88 1.96 13.93
N SER A 202 -0.15 2.18 13.12
CA SER A 202 -0.27 3.38 12.27
C SER A 202 -0.91 4.55 13.03
N GLY A 203 -0.51 5.77 12.65
CA GLY A 203 -1.21 7.01 13.02
C GLY A 203 -2.62 7.11 12.41
N THR A 204 -2.85 6.40 11.31
CA THR A 204 -4.03 6.55 10.44
C THR A 204 -5.23 5.77 10.99
N ARG A 205 -6.27 6.51 11.37
CA ARG A 205 -7.58 6.02 11.80
C ARG A 205 -8.49 5.86 10.59
N PHE A 206 -9.26 4.78 10.60
CA PHE A 206 -10.28 4.48 9.60
C PHE A 206 -11.66 4.63 10.22
N MET A 207 -12.53 5.40 9.56
CA MET A 207 -13.91 5.62 9.98
C MET A 207 -14.85 5.51 8.80
N PHE A 208 -16.08 5.06 9.03
CA PHE A 208 -17.11 5.03 7.99
C PHE A 208 -18.47 5.47 8.51
N THR A 209 -19.35 5.88 7.59
CA THR A 209 -20.76 6.13 7.88
C THR A 209 -21.66 5.65 6.74
N ASN A 210 -22.84 5.16 7.10
CA ASN A 210 -23.85 4.73 6.14
C ASN A 210 -24.91 5.83 5.90
N ILE A 211 -24.57 6.81 5.05
CA ILE A 211 -25.44 7.97 4.80
C ILE A 211 -26.80 7.60 4.17
N LYS A 212 -26.81 6.65 3.22
CA LYS A 212 -28.03 6.32 2.47
C LYS A 212 -28.94 5.32 3.20
N GLY A 213 -28.52 4.79 4.35
CA GLY A 213 -29.21 3.69 5.01
C GLY A 213 -29.24 2.40 4.16
N GLY A 214 -29.93 1.36 4.65
CA GLY A 214 -30.20 0.15 3.86
C GLY A 214 -29.00 -0.76 3.57
N LEU A 215 -27.88 -0.58 4.27
CA LEU A 215 -26.71 -1.45 4.16
C LEU A 215 -26.51 -2.19 5.49
N ASP A 216 -26.09 -3.44 5.43
CA ASP A 216 -25.87 -4.31 6.59
C ASP A 216 -24.70 -3.80 7.44
N ALA A 217 -24.98 -3.16 8.57
CA ALA A 217 -23.97 -2.58 9.45
C ALA A 217 -22.90 -3.60 9.90
N VAL A 218 -23.24 -4.89 10.02
CA VAL A 218 -22.30 -5.95 10.40
C VAL A 218 -21.27 -6.17 9.30
N PHE A 219 -21.70 -6.26 8.04
CA PHE A 219 -20.81 -6.42 6.88
C PHE A 219 -19.79 -5.29 6.77
N PHE A 220 -20.20 -4.03 6.98
CA PHE A 220 -19.30 -2.87 6.88
C PHE A 220 -18.41 -2.72 8.11
N ALA A 221 -18.85 -3.18 9.28
CA ALA A 221 -18.05 -3.17 10.51
C ALA A 221 -16.99 -4.27 10.56
N ASP A 222 -17.05 -5.29 9.68
CA ASP A 222 -15.98 -6.27 9.54
C ASP A 222 -14.84 -5.72 8.67
N ARG A 223 -13.73 -5.37 9.33
CA ARG A 223 -12.48 -4.92 8.70
C ARG A 223 -11.92 -5.90 7.67
N GLY A 224 -12.24 -7.19 7.77
CA GLY A 224 -11.80 -8.22 6.84
C GLY A 224 -12.40 -8.10 5.45
N ASN A 225 -13.51 -7.35 5.30
CA ASN A 225 -14.17 -7.13 4.02
C ASN A 225 -13.55 -5.97 3.23
N TRP A 226 -12.66 -5.18 3.85
CA TRP A 226 -12.10 -3.99 3.26
C TRP A 226 -10.78 -4.27 2.55
N PHE A 227 -10.61 -3.61 1.40
CA PHE A 227 -9.33 -3.37 0.76
C PHE A 227 -9.11 -1.86 0.79
N LEU A 228 -8.22 -1.42 1.68
CA LEU A 228 -7.85 -0.01 1.79
C LEU A 228 -6.33 0.13 1.82
N ASP A 229 -5.82 1.10 1.10
CA ASP A 229 -4.43 1.52 1.18
C ASP A 229 -4.30 3.03 1.39
N TYR A 230 -3.08 3.53 1.26
CA TYR A 230 -2.79 4.94 1.46
C TYR A 230 -3.39 5.81 0.36
N ALA A 231 -3.49 5.29 -0.87
CA ALA A 231 -4.01 6.01 -2.03
C ALA A 231 -5.50 6.35 -1.91
N ASP A 232 -6.24 5.56 -1.14
CA ASP A 232 -7.64 5.77 -0.79
C ASP A 232 -7.86 6.98 0.15
N SER A 233 -6.81 7.71 0.50
CA SER A 233 -6.86 8.95 1.28
C SER A 233 -6.03 10.08 0.67
N ASP A 234 -6.33 11.30 1.10
CA ASP A 234 -5.54 12.50 0.85
C ASP A 234 -4.27 12.56 1.73
N LEU A 235 -4.17 11.74 2.78
CA LEU A 235 -2.97 11.64 3.63
C LEU A 235 -1.73 11.24 2.85
N ASP A 236 -1.88 10.51 1.74
CA ASP A 236 -0.76 10.20 0.86
C ASP A 236 -0.11 11.45 0.26
N LEU A 237 -0.92 12.50 0.03
CA LEU A 237 -0.45 13.77 -0.48
C LEU A 237 0.27 14.63 0.56
N SER A 238 0.03 14.41 1.86
CA SER A 238 0.62 15.18 2.95
C SER A 238 2.01 14.69 3.38
N GLY A 239 2.59 13.73 2.67
CA GLY A 239 3.95 13.24 2.93
C GLY A 239 5.00 14.35 2.81
N GLN A 240 6.07 14.28 3.61
CA GLN A 240 7.18 15.21 3.47
C GLN A 240 7.94 14.90 2.17
N ARG A 241 8.07 15.87 1.27
CA ARG A 241 9.09 15.79 0.20
C ARG A 241 10.45 16.01 0.83
N ILE A 242 11.40 15.15 0.52
CA ILE A 242 12.80 15.41 0.84
C ILE A 242 13.41 16.01 -0.42
N THR A 243 13.66 17.31 -0.35
CA THR A 243 14.44 18.08 -1.33
C THR A 243 15.89 17.66 -1.32
#